data_AF-R5EQF7-F1
#
_entry.id   AF-R5EQF7-F1
#
_cell.length_a   1.000
_cell.length_b   1.000
_cell.length_c   1.000
_cell.angle_alpha   90.00
_cell.angle_beta   90.00
_cell.angle_gamma   90.00
#
_symmetry.space_group_name_H-M   'P 1'
#
loop_
_entity.id
_entity.type
_entity.pdbx_description
1 polymer ?
#
loop_
_entity_poly.entity_id
_entity_poly.type
_entity_poly.pdbx_seq_one_letter_code
_entity_poly.pdbx_strand_id
1 'polypeptide(L)'
;MKKISVIALALVASTVVLSGCGEKKIEPNNYYCTTPFDGGKYGAKEALKELARQGKIDNASDFLEQCKVKKLGSYGEELRNLRKKATDCMYQDFNLSPEEKAKNDKCRNAPKELIAKWKKESEAE
;
A
#
# COMPACT_ATOMS: atom_id res chain seq x y z
N MET A 1 1.02 47.53 17.31
CA MET A 1 0.36 46.21 17.39
C MET A 1 -0.59 46.13 16.19
N LYS A 2 -0.59 45.16 15.26
CA LYS A 2 -0.15 43.76 15.22
C LYS A 2 0.49 43.47 13.85
N LYS A 3 1.58 42.69 13.83
CA LYS A 3 2.16 42.12 12.61
C LYS A 3 1.35 40.87 12.25
N ILE A 4 0.78 40.80 11.05
CA ILE A 4 0.19 39.56 10.53
C ILE A 4 1.27 38.92 9.65
N SER A 5 1.95 37.92 10.20
CA SER A 5 2.89 37.09 9.46
C SER A 5 2.11 36.27 8.44
N VAL A 6 2.33 36.56 7.16
CA VAL A 6 1.97 35.67 6.06
C VAL A 6 3.10 34.65 5.93
N ILE A 7 2.89 33.44 6.45
CA ILE A 7 3.79 32.32 6.18
C ILE A 7 3.40 31.75 4.82
N ALA A 8 4.08 32.23 3.78
CA ALA A 8 4.07 31.57 2.48
C ALA A 8 4.79 30.22 2.64
N LEU A 9 4.03 29.11 2.67
CA LEU A 9 4.59 27.79 2.46
C LEU A 9 5.04 27.71 1.00
N ALA A 10 6.31 28.02 0.76
CA ALA A 10 6.99 27.62 -0.46
C ALA A 10 7.10 26.10 -0.45
N LEU A 11 6.15 25.42 -1.11
CA LEU A 11 6.30 24.05 -1.55
C LEU A 11 7.43 24.04 -2.58
N VAL A 12 8.64 23.73 -2.10
CA VAL A 12 9.79 23.43 -2.96
C VAL A 12 9.49 22.09 -3.65
N ALA A 13 8.70 22.15 -4.71
CA ALA A 13 8.62 21.09 -5.70
C ALA A 13 9.98 21.04 -6.41
N SER A 14 10.91 20.29 -5.82
CA SER A 14 12.21 20.04 -6.43
C SER A 14 12.00 19.26 -7.72
N THR A 15 12.42 19.92 -8.80
CA THR A 15 12.50 19.49 -10.18
C THR A 15 13.12 18.09 -10.37
N VAL A 16 12.45 17.22 -11.12
CA VAL A 16 13.11 16.25 -12.02
C VAL A 16 12.36 16.17 -13.37
N VAL A 17 12.87 16.98 -14.30
CA VAL A 17 13.13 16.71 -15.73
C VAL A 17 11.95 16.55 -16.73
N LEU A 18 11.95 17.49 -17.68
CA LEU A 18 11.34 17.48 -19.01
C LEU A 18 11.83 16.32 -19.90
N SER A 19 10.98 15.93 -20.85
CA SER A 19 11.24 15.21 -22.12
C SER A 19 11.08 13.68 -22.14
N GLY A 20 10.19 13.22 -23.03
CA GLY A 20 10.15 11.86 -23.55
C GLY A 20 8.80 11.16 -23.35
N CYS A 21 8.11 10.86 -24.44
CA CYS A 21 7.13 9.77 -24.49
C CYS A 21 7.82 8.49 -23.99
N GLY A 22 7.62 8.16 -22.72
CA GLY A 22 8.09 6.93 -22.11
C GLY A 22 6.95 6.39 -21.27
N GLU A 23 6.64 5.10 -21.45
CA GLU A 23 5.68 4.37 -20.61
C GLU A 23 5.84 4.79 -19.15
N LYS A 24 4.74 5.23 -18.52
CA LYS A 24 4.73 5.56 -17.10
C LYS A 24 5.07 4.29 -16.34
N LYS A 25 6.34 4.18 -15.93
CA LYS A 25 6.76 3.20 -14.93
C LYS A 25 6.01 3.55 -13.65
N ILE A 26 5.18 2.62 -13.18
CA ILE A 26 4.47 2.77 -11.92
C ILE A 26 5.54 2.81 -10.82
N GLU A 27 5.58 3.90 -10.05
CA GLU A 27 6.43 3.94 -8.87
C GLU A 27 6.03 2.82 -7.90
N PRO A 28 6.96 2.27 -7.11
CA PRO A 28 6.61 1.26 -6.12
C PRO A 28 5.47 1.76 -5.23
N ASN A 29 4.28 1.18 -5.40
CA ASN A 29 3.10 1.50 -4.61
C ASN A 29 2.79 0.36 -3.64
N ASN A 30 2.05 0.68 -2.59
CA ASN A 30 1.81 -0.28 -1.51
C ASN A 30 1.06 -1.53 -1.99
N TYR A 31 0.18 -1.43 -2.99
CA TYR A 31 -0.58 -2.56 -3.49
C TYR A 31 0.31 -3.61 -4.16
N TYR A 32 1.14 -3.21 -5.13
CA TYR A 32 2.03 -4.16 -5.82
C TYR A 32 3.16 -4.69 -4.93
N CYS A 33 3.45 -3.99 -3.83
CA CYS A 33 4.37 -4.42 -2.77
C CYS A 33 3.72 -5.30 -1.67
N THR A 34 2.49 -5.76 -1.85
CA THR A 34 1.83 -6.66 -0.88
C THR A 34 1.98 -8.14 -1.24
N THR A 35 2.03 -9.00 -0.22
CA THR A 35 1.98 -10.45 -0.38
C THR A 35 0.53 -10.93 -0.25
N PRO A 36 0.07 -11.84 -1.11
CA PRO A 36 -1.30 -12.31 -1.08
C PRO A 36 -1.51 -13.17 0.16
N PHE A 37 -2.54 -12.83 0.94
CA PHE A 37 -2.95 -13.53 2.16
C PHE A 37 -4.44 -13.87 2.14
N ASP A 38 -5.16 -13.38 1.13
CA ASP A 38 -6.57 -13.60 0.82
C ASP A 38 -6.77 -14.54 -0.40
N GLY A 39 -5.69 -15.14 -0.92
CA GLY A 39 -5.71 -15.92 -2.16
C GLY A 39 -5.66 -15.09 -3.44
N GLY A 40 -5.46 -13.77 -3.35
CA GLY A 40 -5.22 -12.89 -4.50
C GLY A 40 -3.91 -13.19 -5.23
N LYS A 41 -3.71 -12.56 -6.40
CA LYS A 41 -2.49 -12.73 -7.22
C LYS A 41 -1.51 -11.55 -7.15
N TYR A 42 -1.80 -10.51 -6.37
CA TYR A 42 -0.96 -9.31 -6.25
C TYR A 42 0.36 -9.61 -5.52
N GLY A 43 1.46 -8.97 -5.94
CA GLY A 43 2.83 -9.22 -5.46
C GLY A 43 3.36 -10.66 -5.59
N ALA A 44 2.61 -11.55 -6.24
CA ALA A 44 3.12 -12.84 -6.69
C ALA A 44 4.07 -12.65 -7.88
N LYS A 45 5.05 -13.55 -8.02
CA LYS A 45 6.06 -13.51 -9.09
C LYS A 45 5.44 -13.34 -10.48
N GLU A 46 4.32 -14.01 -10.75
CA GLU A 46 3.62 -13.91 -12.04
C GLU A 46 2.94 -12.56 -12.28
N ALA A 47 2.38 -11.93 -11.24
CA ALA A 47 1.81 -10.59 -11.38
C ALA A 47 2.91 -9.53 -11.64
N LEU A 48 4.07 -9.68 -11.00
CA LEU A 48 5.20 -8.79 -11.26
C LEU A 48 5.78 -8.98 -12.67
N LYS A 49 5.83 -10.21 -13.18
CA LYS A 49 6.20 -10.45 -14.58
C LYS A 49 5.23 -9.79 -15.55
N GLU A 50 3.94 -9.85 -15.27
CA GLU A 50 2.93 -9.19 -16.11
C GLU A 50 3.07 -7.66 -16.06
N LEU A 51 3.35 -7.07 -14.90
CA LEU A 51 3.68 -5.64 -14.80
C LEU A 51 4.92 -5.28 -15.62
N ALA A 52 5.95 -6.13 -15.60
CA ALA A 52 7.15 -5.92 -16.40
C ALA A 52 6.85 -6.03 -17.91
N ARG A 53 6.03 -7.01 -18.31
CA ARG A 53 5.55 -7.17 -19.70
C ARG A 53 4.73 -5.98 -20.18
N GLN A 54 3.99 -5.34 -19.28
CA GLN A 54 3.21 -4.13 -19.53
C GLN A 54 4.05 -2.84 -19.51
N GLY A 55 5.38 -2.92 -19.34
CA GLY A 55 6.24 -1.74 -19.23
C GLY A 55 6.04 -0.91 -17.96
N LYS A 56 5.23 -1.41 -17.01
CA LYS A 56 4.89 -0.71 -15.77
C LYS A 56 6.01 -0.77 -14.74
N ILE A 57 6.86 -1.79 -14.81
CA ILE A 57 8.07 -1.91 -14.00
C ILE A 57 9.20 -2.43 -14.90
N ASP A 58 10.44 -2.05 -14.60
CA ASP A 58 11.59 -2.52 -15.40
C ASP A 58 11.91 -4.00 -15.16
N ASN A 59 11.91 -4.40 -13.89
CA ASN A 59 12.33 -5.72 -13.45
C ASN A 59 11.61 -6.07 -12.15
N ALA A 60 11.07 -7.28 -12.07
CA ALA A 60 10.41 -7.79 -10.87
C ALA A 60 11.35 -7.83 -9.65
N SER A 61 12.62 -8.18 -9.83
CA SER A 61 13.60 -8.24 -8.74
C SER A 61 13.92 -6.87 -8.17
N ASP A 62 14.24 -5.91 -9.04
CA ASP A 62 14.56 -4.53 -8.61
C ASP A 62 13.33 -3.85 -7.99
N PHE A 63 12.15 -4.13 -8.54
CA PHE A 63 10.89 -3.67 -7.96
C PHE A 63 10.67 -4.20 -6.53
N LEU A 64 10.87 -5.50 -6.31
CA LEU A 64 10.76 -6.10 -4.97
C LEU A 64 11.80 -5.54 -3.99
N GLU A 65 13.01 -5.26 -4.47
CA GLU A 65 14.03 -4.62 -3.64
C GLU A 65 13.62 -3.20 -3.24
N GLN A 66 13.09 -2.42 -4.18
CA GLN A 66 12.53 -1.10 -3.87
C GLN A 66 11.38 -1.17 -2.86
N CYS A 67 10.50 -2.17 -2.96
CA CYS A 67 9.44 -2.39 -1.97
C CYS A 67 10.01 -2.58 -0.55
N LYS A 68 11.12 -3.32 -0.41
CA LYS A 68 11.78 -3.55 0.88
C LYS A 68 12.45 -2.29 1.41
N VAL A 69 13.31 -1.69 0.59
CA VAL A 69 14.12 -0.51 0.97
C VAL A 69 13.21 0.65 1.35
N LYS A 70 12.14 0.89 0.60
CA LYS A 70 11.16 1.95 0.86
C LYS A 70 10.09 1.56 1.90
N LYS A 71 10.14 0.34 2.45
CA LYS A 71 9.18 -0.20 3.43
C LYS A 71 7.71 -0.06 2.97
N LEU A 72 7.43 -0.52 1.76
CA LEU A 72 6.11 -0.42 1.14
C LEU A 72 5.30 -1.71 1.29
N GLY A 73 3.98 -1.59 1.25
CA GLY A 73 3.07 -2.73 1.26
C GLY A 73 3.31 -3.68 2.44
N SER A 74 3.65 -4.94 2.16
CA SER A 74 3.97 -5.95 3.20
C SER A 74 5.17 -5.59 4.07
N TYR A 75 6.06 -4.71 3.60
CA TYR A 75 7.23 -4.25 4.35
C TYR A 75 6.95 -3.00 5.19
N GLY A 76 5.79 -2.37 5.00
CA GLY A 76 5.36 -1.18 5.73
C GLY A 76 4.81 -1.50 7.13
N GLU A 77 5.02 -0.57 8.06
CA GLU A 77 4.58 -0.74 9.45
C GLU A 77 3.05 -0.74 9.59
N GLU A 78 2.34 0.02 8.75
CA GLU A 78 0.87 0.13 8.80
C GLU A 78 0.22 -1.24 8.61
N LEU A 79 0.48 -1.91 7.48
CA LEU A 79 -0.07 -3.23 7.20
C LEU A 79 0.44 -4.29 8.20
N ARG A 80 1.71 -4.21 8.63
CA ARG A 80 2.27 -5.14 9.62
C ARG A 80 1.51 -5.04 10.96
N ASN A 81 1.25 -3.82 11.43
CA ASN A 81 0.55 -3.58 12.68
C ASN A 81 -0.92 -4.01 12.58
N LEU A 82 -1.58 -3.75 11.45
CA LEU A 82 -2.94 -4.22 11.20
C LEU A 82 -3.02 -5.75 11.17
N ARG A 83 -2.07 -6.43 10.51
CA ARG A 83 -2.00 -7.90 10.48
C ARG A 83 -1.85 -8.49 11.89
N LYS A 84 -0.96 -7.92 12.71
CA LYS A 84 -0.80 -8.34 14.11
C LYS A 84 -2.10 -8.20 14.90
N LYS A 85 -2.74 -7.03 14.82
CA LYS A 85 -4.03 -6.79 15.48
C LYS A 85 -5.13 -7.74 14.99
N ALA A 86 -5.20 -7.99 13.69
CA ALA A 86 -6.17 -8.91 13.11
C ALA A 86 -5.98 -10.35 13.63
N THR A 87 -4.73 -10.79 13.78
CA THR A 87 -4.40 -12.07 14.41
C THR A 87 -4.86 -12.12 15.87
N ASP A 88 -4.60 -11.07 16.66
CA ASP A 88 -5.05 -11.00 18.05
C ASP A 88 -6.58 -11.09 18.15
N CYS A 89 -7.31 -10.41 17.24
CA CYS A 89 -8.76 -10.45 17.14
C CYS A 89 -9.31 -11.83 16.71
N MET A 90 -8.59 -12.58 15.87
CA MET A 90 -8.98 -13.96 15.55
C MET A 90 -8.94 -14.89 16.76
N TYR A 91 -8.01 -14.68 17.70
CA TYR A 91 -7.94 -15.47 18.93
C TYR A 91 -9.05 -15.14 19.94
N GLN A 92 -9.75 -14.01 19.77
CA GLN A 92 -10.81 -13.55 20.66
C GLN A 92 -12.23 -13.92 20.16
N ASP A 93 -12.35 -14.73 19.10
CA ASP A 93 -13.62 -14.97 18.37
C ASP A 93 -14.63 -15.91 19.08
N PHE A 94 -14.59 -16.01 20.41
CA PHE A 94 -15.43 -16.94 21.17
C PHE A 94 -16.47 -16.21 22.02
N ASN A 95 -17.72 -16.65 21.97
CA ASN A 95 -18.85 -16.17 22.79
C ASN A 95 -19.06 -14.64 22.78
N LEU A 96 -18.70 -13.97 21.69
CA LEU A 96 -18.91 -12.53 21.52
C LEU A 96 -20.40 -12.22 21.35
N SER A 97 -20.88 -11.16 22.00
CA SER A 97 -22.18 -10.57 21.68
C SER A 97 -22.18 -10.05 20.22
N PRO A 98 -23.36 -9.78 19.63
CA PRO A 98 -23.43 -9.23 18.27
C PRO A 98 -22.62 -7.94 18.06
N GLU A 99 -22.58 -7.06 19.07
CA GLU A 99 -21.81 -5.81 19.00
C GLU A 99 -20.29 -6.07 19.05
N GLU A 100 -19.85 -6.95 19.94
CA GLU A 100 -18.45 -7.34 20.05
C GLU A 100 -17.98 -8.09 18.81
N LYS A 101 -18.83 -8.96 18.26
CA LYS A 101 -18.56 -9.65 16.99
C LYS A 101 -18.37 -8.65 15.85
N ALA A 102 -19.22 -7.63 15.75
CA ALA A 102 -19.08 -6.59 14.74
C ALA A 102 -17.76 -5.81 14.88
N LYS A 103 -17.32 -5.54 16.12
CA LYS A 103 -16.00 -4.92 16.40
C LYS A 103 -14.86 -5.87 16.03
N ASN A 104 -14.98 -7.15 16.37
CA ASN A 104 -14.00 -8.18 16.06
C ASN A 104 -13.83 -8.37 14.55
N ASP A 105 -14.93 -8.44 13.81
CA ASP A 105 -14.94 -8.58 12.36
C ASP A 105 -14.29 -7.37 11.67
N LYS A 106 -14.53 -6.14 12.15
CA LYS A 106 -13.82 -4.94 11.66
C LYS A 106 -12.32 -5.05 11.89
N CYS A 107 -11.90 -5.47 13.09
CA CYS A 107 -10.49 -5.66 13.39
C CYS A 107 -9.82 -6.70 12.48
N ARG A 108 -10.49 -7.85 12.27
CA ARG A 108 -10.02 -8.94 11.40
C ARG A 108 -9.91 -8.53 9.93
N ASN A 109 -10.82 -7.67 9.48
CA ASN A 109 -10.88 -7.25 8.08
C ASN A 109 -10.04 -6.00 7.76
N ALA A 110 -9.57 -5.24 8.76
CA ALA A 110 -8.79 -4.02 8.55
C ALA A 110 -7.57 -4.18 7.60
N PRO A 111 -6.77 -5.27 7.64
CA PRO A 111 -5.72 -5.48 6.64
C PRO A 111 -6.23 -5.60 5.20
N LYS A 112 -7.39 -6.26 5.02
CA LYS A 112 -8.02 -6.44 3.69
C LYS A 112 -8.56 -5.12 3.17
N GLU A 113 -9.18 -4.31 4.04
CA GLU A 113 -9.68 -2.98 3.68
C GLU A 113 -8.55 -2.04 3.24
N LEU A 114 -7.41 -2.07 3.94
CA LEU A 114 -6.23 -1.29 3.55
C LEU A 114 -5.70 -1.70 2.17
N ILE A 115 -5.59 -3.00 1.91
CA ILE A 115 -5.11 -3.50 0.62
C ILE A 115 -6.10 -3.21 -0.50
N ALA A 116 -7.41 -3.30 -0.23
CA ALA A 116 -8.44 -2.91 -1.19
C ALA A 116 -8.39 -1.40 -1.52
N LYS A 117 -8.06 -0.55 -0.52
CA LYS A 117 -7.81 0.88 -0.74
C LYS A 117 -6.60 1.09 -1.64
N TRP A 118 -5.45 0.49 -1.32
CA TRP A 118 -4.25 0.60 -2.15
C TRP A 118 -4.46 0.08 -3.57
N LYS A 119 -5.26 -0.98 -3.74
CA LYS A 119 -5.64 -1.49 -5.06
C LYS A 119 -6.35 -0.41 -5.88
N LYS A 120 -7.38 0.21 -5.31
CA LYS A 120 -8.13 1.29 -5.98
C LYS A 120 -7.22 2.45 -6.34
N GLU A 121 -6.32 2.83 -5.45
CA GLU A 121 -5.32 3.87 -5.70
C GLU A 121 -4.38 3.49 -6.85
N SER A 122 -4.01 2.21 -6.98
CA SER A 122 -3.16 1.71 -8.08
C SER A 122 -3.87 1.57 -9.44
N GLU A 123 -5.20 1.56 -9.44
CA GLU A 123 -6.05 1.44 -10.64
C GLU A 123 -6.62 2.80 -11.08
N ALA A 124 -6.44 3.85 -10.28
CA ALA A 124 -6.93 5.20 -10.55
C ALA A 124 -5.94 6.07 -11.38
N GLU A 125 -4.79 5.50 -11.78
CA GLU A 125 -3.74 6.11 -12.60
C GLU A 125 -3.75 5.64 -14.06
#